data_AF-X1NSJ8-F1
#
_entry.id   AF-X1NSJ8-F1
#
_cell.length_a   1.000
_cell.length_b   1.000
_cell.length_c   1.000
_cell.angle_alpha   90.00
_cell.angle_beta   90.00
_cell.angle_gamma   90.00
#
_symmetry.space_group_name_H-M   'P 1'
#
loop_
_entity.id
_entity.type
_entity.pdbx_description
1 polymer ?
#
loop_
_entity_poly.entity_id
_entity_poly.type
_entity_poly.pdbx_seq_one_letter_code
_entity_poly.pdbx_strand_id
1 'polypeptide(L)'
;MSTVMDRINDKISFKPVPYSREDVIRIAPALRMLLRKNETSIVVFKTNDLVSQYIEDEKEFYSIFSPIKNNQILNKILIPAYIVKYKDIDKQYRVIKEELNRRMDVNIIAIQDTGVFSWGGTKVAADKRMALFLDLVKVKKYSSLNNKINFSEIENTLFQSYGKVVLESQRVEKNLSEKIAIVTGAAQGFGKGIAESLAKEGANVILADLNEDMARENASKLNREYGQGKFL
;
A
#
# COMPACT_ATOMS: atom_id res chain seq x y z
N MET A 1 -26.53 30.69 -10.74
CA MET A 1 -25.07 30.78 -10.90
C MET A 1 -24.44 30.33 -9.59
N SER A 2 -23.77 29.17 -9.54
CA SER A 2 -23.05 28.79 -8.32
C SER A 2 -21.87 29.74 -8.11
N THR A 3 -21.73 30.26 -6.90
CA THR A 3 -20.68 31.22 -6.55
C THR A 3 -19.31 30.54 -6.52
N VAL A 4 -18.23 31.33 -6.57
CA VAL A 4 -16.86 30.81 -6.37
C VAL A 4 -16.73 30.09 -5.02
N MET A 5 -17.47 30.54 -4.00
CA MET A 5 -17.52 29.88 -2.69
C MET A 5 -18.19 28.51 -2.71
N ASP A 6 -19.24 28.33 -3.51
CA ASP A 6 -19.88 27.01 -3.69
C ASP A 6 -18.94 25.99 -4.34
N ARG A 7 -18.01 26.45 -5.21
CA ARG A 7 -16.95 25.61 -5.81
C ARG A 7 -15.78 25.33 -4.85
N ILE A 8 -15.55 26.21 -3.88
CA ILE A 8 -14.52 26.04 -2.83
C ILE A 8 -14.98 25.08 -1.73
N ASN A 9 -16.29 24.91 -1.54
CA ASN A 9 -16.86 23.99 -0.55
C ASN A 9 -16.69 22.50 -0.86
N ASP A 10 -16.33 22.16 -2.10
CA ASP A 10 -15.90 20.80 -2.48
C ASP A 10 -14.46 20.53 -2.01
N LYS A 11 -14.19 20.79 -0.73
CA LYS A 11 -12.86 20.61 -0.13
C LYS A 11 -12.55 19.12 -0.13
N ILE A 12 -11.64 18.73 -1.02
CA ILE A 12 -11.06 17.38 -1.03
C ILE A 12 -10.53 17.10 0.38
N SER A 13 -11.11 16.11 1.02
CA SER A 13 -10.74 15.68 2.36
C SER A 13 -9.91 14.41 2.28
N PHE A 14 -8.81 14.41 3.03
CA PHE A 14 -7.97 13.23 3.23
C PHE A 14 -8.08 12.71 4.67
N LYS A 15 -9.12 13.14 5.38
CA LYS A 15 -9.33 12.77 6.78
C LYS A 15 -9.51 11.24 6.88
N PRO A 16 -9.02 10.63 7.96
CA PRO A 16 -9.40 9.26 8.29
C PRO A 16 -10.91 9.16 8.35
N VAL A 17 -11.47 8.11 7.77
CA VAL A 17 -12.88 7.74 7.93
C VAL A 17 -13.00 6.55 8.88
N PRO A 18 -14.11 6.43 9.62
CA PRO A 18 -14.38 5.22 10.37
C PRO A 18 -14.40 4.00 9.44
N TYR A 19 -13.75 2.92 9.88
CA TYR A 19 -13.79 1.62 9.22
C TYR A 19 -13.84 0.52 10.27
N SER A 20 -14.34 -0.66 9.90
CA SER A 20 -14.32 -1.81 10.78
C SER A 20 -12.89 -2.33 10.94
N ARG A 21 -12.27 -2.01 12.08
CA ARG A 21 -10.93 -2.52 12.42
C ARG A 21 -10.92 -4.05 12.51
N GLU A 22 -12.02 -4.64 12.98
CA GLU A 22 -12.18 -6.09 13.06
C GLU A 22 -12.12 -6.74 11.68
N ASP A 23 -12.84 -6.20 10.68
CA ASP A 23 -12.82 -6.72 9.31
C ASP A 23 -11.40 -6.67 8.75
N VAL A 24 -10.68 -5.57 8.96
CA VAL A 24 -9.30 -5.40 8.49
C VAL A 24 -8.35 -6.42 9.13
N ILE A 25 -8.48 -6.66 10.44
CA ILE A 25 -7.66 -7.64 11.17
C ILE A 25 -7.94 -9.07 10.70
N ARG A 26 -9.16 -9.38 10.26
CA ARG A 26 -9.55 -10.69 9.73
C ARG A 26 -9.16 -10.86 8.25
N ILE A 27 -9.33 -9.83 7.43
CA ILE A 27 -9.10 -9.87 5.98
C ILE A 27 -7.62 -9.78 5.61
N ALA A 28 -6.83 -8.92 6.28
CA ALA A 28 -5.43 -8.72 5.91
C ALA A 28 -4.59 -10.02 5.98
N PRO A 29 -4.71 -10.87 7.03
CA PRO A 29 -4.04 -12.18 7.06
C PRO A 29 -4.51 -13.11 5.95
N ALA A 30 -5.81 -13.15 5.65
CA ALA A 30 -6.35 -13.99 4.58
C ALA A 30 -5.79 -13.59 3.20
N LEU A 31 -5.76 -12.28 2.90
CA LEU A 31 -5.12 -11.77 1.67
C LEU A 31 -3.65 -12.14 1.61
N ARG A 32 -2.93 -11.99 2.73
CA ARG A 32 -1.51 -12.34 2.81
C ARG A 32 -1.28 -13.82 2.50
N MET A 33 -2.14 -14.71 3.03
CA MET A 33 -2.05 -16.16 2.78
C MET A 33 -2.38 -16.51 1.32
N LEU A 34 -3.46 -15.93 0.77
CA LEU A 34 -3.93 -16.24 -0.59
C LEU A 34 -3.01 -15.70 -1.69
N LEU A 35 -2.38 -14.53 -1.47
CA LEU A 35 -1.48 -13.90 -2.45
C LEU A 35 -0.03 -14.41 -2.38
N ARG A 36 0.26 -15.35 -1.46
CA ARG A 36 1.62 -15.87 -1.30
C ARG A 36 1.99 -16.79 -2.46
N LYS A 37 3.05 -16.45 -3.19
CA LYS A 37 3.58 -17.21 -4.33
C LYS A 37 4.95 -17.82 -4.02
N ASN A 38 5.01 -18.69 -3.01
CA ASN A 38 6.25 -19.33 -2.49
C ASN A 38 7.29 -18.38 -1.87
N GLU A 39 7.01 -17.08 -1.78
CA GLU A 39 7.91 -16.06 -1.23
C GLU A 39 7.28 -15.35 -0.01
N THR A 40 7.86 -14.21 0.36
CA THR A 40 7.30 -13.21 1.25
C THR A 40 5.94 -12.70 0.77
N SER A 41 5.07 -12.37 1.73
CA SER A 41 3.79 -11.74 1.43
C SER A 41 3.53 -10.61 2.41
N ILE A 42 3.46 -9.38 1.90
CA ILE A 42 3.21 -8.18 2.72
C ILE A 42 1.95 -7.52 2.20
N VAL A 43 1.05 -7.20 3.13
CA VAL A 43 -0.21 -6.51 2.86
C VAL A 43 -0.24 -5.21 3.66
N VAL A 44 -0.59 -4.11 3.00
CA VAL A 44 -0.69 -2.77 3.58
C VAL A 44 -2.10 -2.25 3.38
N PHE A 45 -2.75 -1.82 4.46
CA PHE A 45 -4.10 -1.26 4.43
C PHE A 45 -4.08 0.27 4.51
N LYS A 46 -4.93 0.93 3.72
CA LYS A 46 -5.24 2.36 3.83
C LYS A 46 -6.71 2.61 3.54
N THR A 47 -7.25 3.61 4.21
CA THR A 47 -8.55 4.21 3.92
C THR A 47 -8.54 5.67 4.35
N ASN A 48 -9.28 6.51 3.64
CA ASN A 48 -9.53 7.92 3.95
C ASN A 48 -10.81 8.36 3.21
N ASP A 49 -11.26 9.57 3.51
CA ASP A 49 -12.48 10.16 2.93
C ASP A 49 -12.52 10.13 1.40
N LEU A 50 -11.38 10.39 0.76
CA LEU A 50 -11.32 10.37 -0.69
C LEU A 50 -11.39 8.95 -1.26
N VAL A 51 -10.70 7.98 -0.64
CA VAL A 51 -10.74 6.58 -1.06
C VAL A 51 -12.15 6.00 -0.89
N SER A 52 -12.83 6.31 0.22
CA SER A 52 -14.20 5.80 0.47
C SER A 52 -15.16 6.18 -0.65
N GLN A 53 -15.07 7.41 -1.17
CA GLN A 53 -15.92 7.89 -2.28
C GLN A 53 -15.81 7.05 -3.56
N TYR A 54 -14.69 6.35 -3.79
CA TYR A 54 -14.46 5.57 -5.00
C TYR A 54 -14.56 4.06 -4.78
N ILE A 55 -14.82 3.57 -3.57
CA ILE A 55 -14.94 2.14 -3.28
C ILE A 55 -16.35 1.73 -2.84
N GLU A 56 -17.32 2.64 -2.89
CA GLU A 56 -18.74 2.34 -2.70
C GLU A 56 -19.31 1.55 -3.89
N ASP A 57 -18.77 1.80 -5.10
CA ASP A 57 -19.21 1.21 -6.36
C ASP A 57 -18.04 0.70 -7.21
N GLU A 58 -18.25 -0.44 -7.88
CA GLU A 58 -17.22 -1.11 -8.68
C GLU A 58 -16.78 -0.27 -9.88
N LYS A 59 -17.72 0.39 -10.56
CA LYS A 59 -17.44 1.19 -11.76
C LYS A 59 -16.65 2.44 -11.38
N GLU A 60 -17.02 3.10 -10.29
CA GLU A 60 -16.24 4.23 -9.75
C GLU A 60 -14.82 3.81 -9.37
N PHE A 61 -14.66 2.65 -8.72
CA PHE A 61 -13.34 2.12 -8.37
C PHE A 61 -12.45 1.91 -9.59
N TYR A 62 -12.93 1.22 -10.62
CA TYR A 62 -12.13 1.01 -11.84
C TYR A 62 -11.90 2.30 -12.62
N SER A 63 -12.76 3.32 -12.45
CA SER A 63 -12.57 4.63 -13.07
C SER A 63 -11.32 5.37 -12.55
N ILE A 64 -10.81 5.04 -11.35
CA ILE A 64 -9.56 5.59 -10.80
C ILE A 64 -8.37 5.32 -11.74
N PHE A 65 -8.39 4.20 -12.46
CA PHE A 65 -7.27 3.75 -13.30
C PHE A 65 -7.33 4.32 -14.72
N SER A 66 -8.38 5.07 -15.08
CA SER A 66 -8.48 5.71 -16.40
C SER A 66 -7.28 6.60 -16.78
N PRO A 67 -6.65 7.35 -15.85
CA PRO A 67 -5.48 8.19 -16.15
C PRO A 67 -4.25 7.42 -16.62
N ILE A 68 -4.16 6.11 -16.35
CA ILE A 68 -3.01 5.26 -16.72
C ILE A 68 -3.39 4.14 -17.70
N LYS A 69 -4.62 4.17 -18.25
CA LYS A 69 -5.18 3.06 -19.04
C LYS A 69 -4.29 2.64 -20.21
N ASN A 70 -3.56 3.58 -20.82
CA ASN A 70 -2.68 3.31 -21.96
C ASN A 70 -1.23 2.97 -21.55
N ASN A 71 -0.90 3.06 -20.25
CA ASN A 71 0.45 2.83 -19.75
C ASN A 71 0.69 1.35 -19.42
N GLN A 72 1.35 0.64 -20.33
CA GLN A 72 1.60 -0.80 -20.17
C GLN A 72 2.42 -1.17 -18.94
N ILE A 73 3.26 -0.26 -18.44
CA ILE A 73 4.11 -0.54 -17.27
C ILE A 73 3.31 -0.32 -15.99
N LEU A 74 2.65 0.83 -15.84
CA LEU A 74 1.84 1.12 -14.65
C LEU A 74 0.69 0.12 -14.48
N ASN A 75 0.09 -0.35 -15.58
CA ASN A 75 -0.94 -1.41 -15.55
C ASN A 75 -0.42 -2.78 -15.10
N LYS A 76 0.89 -3.05 -15.21
CA LYS A 76 1.53 -4.25 -14.62
C LYS A 76 1.89 -4.03 -13.15
N ILE A 77 2.10 -2.78 -12.74
CA ILE A 77 2.47 -2.41 -11.37
C ILE A 77 1.24 -2.35 -10.46
N LEU A 78 0.11 -1.85 -10.97
CA LEU A 78 -1.17 -1.80 -10.29
C LEU A 78 -2.16 -2.72 -11.00
N ILE A 79 -2.46 -3.85 -10.34
CA ILE A 79 -3.42 -4.82 -10.83
C ILE A 79 -4.58 -4.84 -9.83
N PRO A 80 -5.68 -4.12 -10.13
CA PRO A 80 -6.77 -3.95 -9.20
C PRO A 80 -7.78 -5.09 -9.21
N ALA A 81 -8.34 -5.36 -8.03
CA ALA A 81 -9.55 -6.14 -7.82
C ALA A 81 -10.50 -5.37 -6.88
N TYR A 82 -11.77 -5.35 -7.25
CA TYR A 82 -12.86 -4.84 -6.42
C TYR A 82 -13.62 -6.01 -5.81
N ILE A 83 -13.95 -5.93 -4.53
CA ILE A 83 -14.62 -7.00 -3.81
C ILE A 83 -15.75 -6.40 -2.98
N VAL A 84 -16.97 -6.87 -3.25
CA VAL A 84 -18.17 -6.54 -2.48
C VAL A 84 -18.02 -7.00 -1.03
N LYS A 85 -18.51 -6.19 -0.10
CA LYS A 85 -18.47 -6.49 1.33
C LYS A 85 -19.64 -7.37 1.75
N TYR A 86 -19.35 -8.37 2.57
CA TYR A 86 -20.34 -9.23 3.21
C TYR A 86 -20.18 -9.20 4.73
N LYS A 87 -21.31 -9.25 5.45
CA LYS A 87 -21.32 -9.35 6.93
C LYS A 87 -20.77 -10.68 7.42
N ASP A 88 -21.02 -11.75 6.66
CA ASP A 88 -20.49 -13.08 6.93
C ASP A 88 -19.05 -13.17 6.43
N ILE A 89 -18.12 -13.41 7.35
CA ILE A 89 -16.69 -13.47 7.08
C ILE A 89 -16.29 -14.69 6.24
N ASP A 90 -16.97 -15.83 6.38
CA ASP A 90 -16.69 -17.03 5.59
C ASP A 90 -17.16 -16.85 4.14
N LYS A 91 -18.30 -16.16 3.96
CA LYS A 91 -18.71 -15.68 2.63
C LYS A 91 -17.68 -14.68 2.07
N GLN A 92 -17.21 -13.74 2.88
CA GLN A 92 -16.21 -12.76 2.46
C GLN A 92 -14.92 -13.44 1.96
N TYR A 93 -14.42 -14.44 2.69
CA TYR A 93 -13.22 -15.19 2.28
C TYR A 93 -13.40 -15.96 0.97
N ARG A 94 -14.57 -16.57 0.75
CA ARG A 94 -14.86 -17.27 -0.51
C ARG A 94 -14.82 -16.32 -1.70
N VAL A 95 -15.50 -15.18 -1.61
CA VAL A 95 -15.52 -14.17 -2.69
C VAL A 95 -14.12 -13.61 -2.93
N ILE A 96 -13.33 -13.35 -1.87
CA ILE A 96 -11.93 -12.95 -2.03
C ILE A 96 -11.15 -14.01 -2.80
N LYS A 97 -11.24 -15.28 -2.41
CA LYS A 97 -10.53 -16.37 -3.06
C LYS A 97 -10.93 -16.53 -4.52
N GLU A 98 -12.22 -16.43 -4.83
CA GLU A 98 -12.73 -16.50 -6.20
C GLU A 98 -12.16 -15.37 -7.08
N GLU A 99 -12.21 -14.12 -6.61
CA GLU A 99 -11.69 -12.98 -7.37
C GLU A 99 -10.16 -13.05 -7.58
N LEU A 100 -9.41 -13.44 -6.54
CA LEU A 100 -7.96 -13.63 -6.65
C LEU A 100 -7.56 -14.79 -7.57
N ASN A 101 -8.39 -15.82 -7.69
CA ASN A 101 -8.16 -16.92 -8.64
C ASN A 101 -8.47 -16.51 -10.08
N ARG A 102 -9.43 -15.61 -10.30
CA ARG A 102 -9.80 -15.12 -11.64
C ARG A 102 -8.77 -14.18 -12.23
N ARG A 103 -8.12 -13.37 -11.38
CA ARG A 103 -7.14 -12.36 -11.80
C ARG A 103 -5.76 -12.72 -11.25
N MET A 104 -4.89 -13.17 -12.14
CA MET A 104 -3.50 -13.40 -11.78
C MET A 104 -2.83 -12.07 -11.35
N ASP A 105 -1.97 -12.13 -10.33
CA ASP A 105 -1.07 -11.04 -9.93
C ASP A 105 -1.73 -9.78 -9.31
N VAL A 106 -3.00 -9.89 -8.89
CA VAL A 106 -3.69 -8.82 -8.16
C VAL A 106 -2.83 -8.31 -7.00
N ASN A 107 -2.70 -6.99 -6.92
CA ASN A 107 -1.85 -6.32 -5.93
C ASN A 107 -2.45 -5.04 -5.33
N ILE A 108 -3.62 -4.62 -5.82
CA ILE A 108 -4.48 -3.62 -5.19
C ILE A 108 -5.87 -4.24 -5.03
N ILE A 109 -6.35 -4.36 -3.81
CA ILE A 109 -7.62 -5.00 -3.47
C ILE A 109 -8.47 -3.98 -2.72
N ALA A 110 -9.55 -3.52 -3.33
CA ALA A 110 -10.56 -2.73 -2.64
C ALA A 110 -11.64 -3.66 -2.06
N ILE A 111 -11.93 -3.48 -0.78
CA ILE A 111 -13.12 -4.06 -0.14
C ILE A 111 -14.13 -2.93 0.05
N GLN A 112 -15.32 -3.09 -0.52
CA GLN A 112 -16.41 -2.11 -0.45
C GLN A 112 -16.62 -1.60 0.99
N ASP A 113 -16.81 -0.28 1.13
CA ASP A 113 -17.04 0.42 2.41
C ASP A 113 -16.02 0.14 3.52
N THR A 114 -14.85 -0.38 3.18
CA THR A 114 -13.83 -0.78 4.17
C THR A 114 -12.52 -0.07 3.90
N GLY A 115 -11.99 -0.20 2.68
CA GLY A 115 -10.73 0.43 2.29
C GLY A 115 -9.98 -0.40 1.27
N VAL A 116 -8.70 -0.06 1.10
CA VAL A 116 -7.86 -0.67 0.07
C VAL A 116 -6.65 -1.32 0.71
N PHE A 117 -6.34 -2.52 0.21
CA PHE A 117 -5.16 -3.29 0.55
C PHE A 117 -4.21 -3.29 -0.64
N SER A 118 -2.93 -3.05 -0.38
CA SER A 118 -1.87 -3.26 -1.37
C SER A 118 -1.02 -4.45 -0.96
N TRP A 119 -0.65 -5.28 -1.93
CA TRP A 119 0.22 -6.43 -1.74
C TRP A 119 1.57 -6.26 -2.43
N GLY A 120 2.61 -6.85 -1.84
CA GLY A 120 3.92 -7.02 -2.45
C GLY A 120 4.81 -7.99 -1.67
N GLY A 121 5.86 -8.51 -2.30
CA GLY A 121 6.86 -9.33 -1.62
C GLY A 121 7.67 -8.53 -0.59
N THR A 122 7.96 -7.26 -0.87
CA THR A 122 8.67 -6.37 0.06
C THR A 122 7.77 -5.28 0.60
N LYS A 123 8.10 -4.76 1.80
CA LYS A 123 7.36 -3.66 2.43
C LYS A 123 7.42 -2.41 1.57
N VAL A 124 8.59 -2.12 1.00
CA VAL A 124 8.80 -1.02 0.05
C VAL A 124 7.87 -1.18 -1.16
N ALA A 125 7.80 -2.36 -1.78
CA ALA A 125 6.92 -2.57 -2.94
C ALA A 125 5.44 -2.38 -2.59
N ALA A 126 4.96 -2.93 -1.47
CA ALA A 126 3.57 -2.77 -1.04
C ALA A 126 3.24 -1.30 -0.69
N ASP A 127 4.13 -0.60 0.01
CA ASP A 127 3.94 0.82 0.34
C ASP A 127 3.96 1.73 -0.90
N LYS A 128 4.89 1.48 -1.84
CA LYS A 128 5.00 2.29 -3.06
C LYS A 128 3.82 2.05 -4.00
N ARG A 129 3.30 0.82 -4.11
CA ARG A 129 2.05 0.55 -4.83
C ARG A 129 0.86 1.25 -4.18
N MET A 130 0.75 1.19 -2.86
CA MET A 130 -0.29 1.92 -2.13
C MET A 130 -0.19 3.43 -2.37
N ALA A 131 1.00 4.01 -2.30
CA ALA A 131 1.22 5.43 -2.56
C ALA A 131 0.84 5.83 -3.99
N LEU A 132 1.25 5.03 -4.99
CA LEU A 132 0.86 5.21 -6.38
C LEU A 132 -0.67 5.17 -6.54
N PHE A 133 -1.34 4.17 -5.95
CA PHE A 133 -2.80 4.09 -5.96
C PHE A 133 -3.46 5.34 -5.36
N LEU A 134 -3.01 5.78 -4.18
CA LEU A 134 -3.56 6.99 -3.53
C LEU A 134 -3.36 8.26 -4.36
N ASP A 135 -2.23 8.39 -5.06
CA ASP A 135 -2.00 9.52 -5.96
C ASP A 135 -2.87 9.44 -7.21
N LEU A 136 -3.15 8.24 -7.72
CA LEU A 136 -4.13 8.04 -8.79
C LEU A 136 -5.54 8.46 -8.37
N VAL A 137 -5.95 8.14 -7.14
CA VAL A 137 -7.23 8.61 -6.58
C VAL A 137 -7.28 10.14 -6.55
N LYS A 138 -6.19 10.80 -6.13
CA LYS A 138 -6.09 12.27 -6.18
C LYS A 138 -6.20 12.79 -7.60
N VAL A 139 -5.40 12.25 -8.53
CA VAL A 139 -5.42 12.65 -9.95
C VAL A 139 -6.84 12.54 -10.49
N LYS A 140 -7.54 11.42 -10.25
CA LYS A 140 -8.92 11.23 -10.67
C LYS A 140 -9.85 12.33 -10.15
N LYS A 141 -9.79 12.64 -8.84
CA LYS A 141 -10.60 13.70 -8.24
C LYS A 141 -10.27 15.09 -8.79
N TYR A 142 -8.99 15.42 -8.95
CA TYR A 142 -8.59 16.71 -9.51
C TYR A 142 -8.95 16.84 -10.99
N SER A 143 -8.85 15.76 -11.77
CA SER A 143 -9.28 15.72 -13.17
C SER A 143 -10.78 15.93 -13.32
N SER A 144 -11.61 15.41 -12.41
CA SER A 144 -13.05 15.68 -12.46
C SER A 144 -13.41 17.14 -12.17
N LEU A 145 -12.51 17.89 -11.51
CA LEU A 145 -12.69 19.31 -11.21
C LEU A 145 -12.13 20.24 -12.32
N ASN A 146 -11.25 19.73 -13.19
CA ASN A 146 -10.58 20.52 -14.21
C ASN A 146 -10.41 19.76 -15.53
N ASN A 147 -11.07 20.23 -16.59
CA ASN A 147 -11.11 19.57 -17.90
C ASN A 147 -9.82 19.71 -18.74
N LYS A 148 -8.75 20.32 -18.21
CA LYS A 148 -7.51 20.61 -18.95
C LYS A 148 -6.28 19.82 -18.46
N ILE A 149 -6.46 18.65 -17.87
CA ILE A 149 -5.33 17.86 -17.38
C ILE A 149 -4.69 17.02 -18.50
N ASN A 150 -3.38 17.19 -18.70
CA ASN A 150 -2.58 16.34 -19.58
C ASN A 150 -2.18 15.05 -18.85
N PHE A 151 -2.83 13.93 -19.18
CA PHE A 151 -2.55 12.64 -18.54
C PHE A 151 -1.15 12.10 -18.84
N SER A 152 -0.55 12.44 -19.99
CA SER A 152 0.75 11.88 -20.39
C SER A 152 1.91 12.34 -19.49
N GLU A 153 1.89 13.61 -19.04
CA GLU A 153 2.87 14.13 -18.09
C GLU A 153 2.73 13.45 -16.72
N ILE A 154 1.48 13.26 -16.26
CA ILE A 154 1.18 12.60 -14.98
C ILE A 154 1.67 11.15 -14.99
N GLU A 155 1.40 10.39 -16.06
CA GLU A 155 1.86 9.01 -16.18
C GLU A 155 3.38 8.89 -16.03
N ASN A 156 4.13 9.76 -16.70
CA ASN A 156 5.59 9.78 -16.61
C ASN A 156 6.06 10.10 -15.19
N THR A 157 5.50 11.13 -14.55
CA THR A 157 5.85 11.49 -13.17
C THR A 157 5.55 10.36 -12.18
N LEU A 158 4.38 9.71 -12.31
CA LEU A 158 3.99 8.58 -11.47
C LEU A 158 4.94 7.38 -11.65
N PHE A 159 5.31 7.07 -12.90
CA PHE A 159 6.25 6.00 -13.19
C PHE A 159 7.65 6.28 -12.63
N GLN A 160 8.18 7.50 -12.77
CA GLN A 160 9.48 7.86 -12.22
C GLN A 160 9.49 7.85 -10.69
N SER A 161 8.39 8.27 -10.05
CA SER A 161 8.30 8.38 -8.58
C SER A 161 8.12 7.03 -7.89
N TYR A 162 7.33 6.14 -8.50
CA TYR A 162 6.90 4.89 -7.87
C TYR A 162 7.32 3.66 -8.66
N GLY A 163 7.14 3.70 -9.98
CA GLY A 163 7.25 2.52 -10.83
C GLY A 163 8.63 1.90 -10.80
N LYS A 164 9.68 2.73 -10.95
CA LYS A 164 11.08 2.28 -10.87
C LYS A 164 11.38 1.57 -9.55
N VAL A 165 11.01 2.19 -8.43
CA VAL A 165 11.23 1.62 -7.10
C VAL A 165 10.46 0.32 -6.91
N VAL A 166 9.19 0.25 -7.34
CA VAL A 166 8.41 -0.99 -7.23
C VAL A 166 9.07 -2.11 -8.01
N LEU A 167 9.51 -1.85 -9.24
CA LEU A 167 10.16 -2.85 -10.09
C LEU A 167 11.50 -3.31 -9.51
N GLU A 168 12.34 -2.40 -9.04
CA GLU A 168 13.63 -2.70 -8.39
C GLU A 168 13.45 -3.41 -7.04
N SER A 169 12.34 -3.15 -6.34
CA SER A 169 12.01 -3.79 -5.06
C SER A 169 11.37 -5.17 -5.23
N GLN A 170 11.13 -5.61 -6.47
CA GLN A 170 10.70 -6.99 -6.74
C GLN A 170 11.91 -7.91 -6.78
N ARG A 171 11.99 -8.78 -5.76
CA ARG A 171 12.81 -10.00 -5.66
C ARG A 171 14.32 -9.83 -5.47
N VAL A 172 14.75 -10.14 -4.25
CA VAL A 172 15.52 -11.37 -3.95
C VAL A 172 14.89 -11.96 -2.69
N GLU A 173 14.51 -13.23 -2.70
CA GLU A 173 14.11 -13.92 -1.47
C GLU A 173 15.34 -14.02 -0.56
N LYS A 174 15.25 -13.44 0.64
CA LYS A 174 16.36 -13.36 1.57
C LYS A 174 16.14 -14.28 2.75
N ASN A 175 17.23 -14.76 3.35
CA ASN A 175 17.18 -15.86 4.31
C ASN A 175 16.33 -15.58 5.56
N LEU A 176 16.19 -14.31 5.94
CA LEU A 176 15.46 -13.89 7.15
C LEU A 176 14.14 -13.17 6.84
N SER A 177 13.65 -13.32 5.61
CA SER A 177 12.34 -12.86 5.20
C SER A 177 11.23 -13.28 6.16
N GLU A 178 10.37 -12.33 6.53
CA GLU A 178 9.25 -12.51 7.48
C GLU A 178 9.63 -12.87 8.92
N LYS A 179 10.93 -12.95 9.26
CA LYS A 179 11.38 -13.17 10.64
C LYS A 179 11.39 -11.86 11.42
N ILE A 180 11.23 -11.98 12.74
CA ILE A 180 11.41 -10.89 13.68
C ILE A 180 12.71 -11.16 14.45
N ALA A 181 13.62 -10.21 14.46
CA ALA A 181 14.86 -10.27 15.23
C ALA A 181 14.87 -9.14 16.26
N ILE A 182 15.35 -9.44 17.47
CA ILE A 182 15.57 -8.43 18.51
C ILE A 182 17.08 -8.29 18.67
N VAL A 183 17.59 -7.07 18.53
CA VAL A 183 19.01 -6.79 18.69
C VAL A 183 19.19 -5.90 19.92
N THR A 184 19.92 -6.40 20.90
CA THR A 184 20.30 -5.64 22.10
C THR A 184 21.59 -4.86 21.88
N GLY A 185 21.72 -3.68 22.46
CA GLY A 185 22.88 -2.80 22.18
C GLY A 185 22.83 -2.18 20.78
N ALA A 186 21.63 -2.06 20.22
CA ALA A 186 21.40 -1.71 18.82
C ALA A 186 21.51 -0.22 18.49
N ALA A 187 21.68 0.65 19.49
CA ALA A 187 21.78 2.09 19.25
C ALA A 187 23.07 2.48 18.50
N GLN A 188 24.14 1.69 18.61
CA GLN A 188 25.43 2.05 18.01
C GLN A 188 26.35 0.85 17.78
N GLY A 189 27.51 1.12 17.16
CA GLY A 189 28.57 0.15 16.96
C GLY A 189 28.11 -1.12 16.24
N PHE A 190 28.56 -2.27 16.74
CA PHE A 190 28.23 -3.57 16.15
C PHE A 190 26.75 -3.91 16.24
N GLY A 191 26.05 -3.55 17.32
CA GLY A 191 24.62 -3.85 17.45
C GLY A 191 23.81 -3.20 16.34
N LYS A 192 24.09 -1.93 16.03
CA LYS A 192 23.49 -1.25 14.87
C LYS A 192 23.83 -1.94 13.55
N GLY A 193 25.10 -2.30 13.33
CA GLY A 193 25.53 -2.99 12.12
C GLY A 193 24.90 -4.38 11.94
N ILE A 194 24.69 -5.11 13.04
CA ILE A 194 23.98 -6.40 13.05
C ILE A 194 22.52 -6.18 12.69
N ALA A 195 21.85 -5.19 13.28
CA ALA A 195 20.47 -4.84 12.95
C ALA A 195 20.30 -4.51 11.46
N GLU A 196 21.21 -3.72 10.89
CA GLU A 196 21.25 -3.43 9.46
C GLU A 196 21.46 -4.69 8.62
N SER A 197 22.38 -5.56 9.02
CA SER A 197 22.67 -6.82 8.30
C SER A 197 21.48 -7.77 8.31
N LEU A 198 20.77 -7.89 9.44
CA LEU A 198 19.56 -8.72 9.55
C LEU A 198 18.41 -8.16 8.68
N ALA A 199 18.24 -6.84 8.65
CA ALA A 199 17.25 -6.20 7.78
C ALA A 199 17.63 -6.31 6.30
N LYS A 200 18.93 -6.24 5.98
CA LYS A 200 19.45 -6.57 4.65
C LYS A 200 19.11 -7.99 4.26
N GLU A 201 19.00 -8.93 5.18
CA GLU A 201 18.51 -10.31 4.95
C GLU A 201 16.97 -10.44 5.03
N GLY A 202 16.23 -9.33 5.12
CA GLY A 202 14.77 -9.30 5.01
C GLY A 202 14.00 -9.34 6.34
N ALA A 203 14.70 -9.41 7.48
CA ALA A 203 14.08 -9.43 8.81
C ALA A 203 13.34 -8.12 9.13
N ASN A 204 12.34 -8.21 10.01
CA ASN A 204 11.88 -7.06 10.80
C ASN A 204 12.71 -7.02 12.08
N VAL A 205 13.22 -5.85 12.47
CA VAL A 205 14.22 -5.75 13.54
C VAL A 205 13.72 -4.83 14.64
N ILE A 206 13.77 -5.29 15.90
CA ILE A 206 13.53 -4.48 17.09
C ILE A 206 14.90 -4.01 17.60
N LEU A 207 15.08 -2.69 17.71
CA LEU A 207 16.29 -2.08 18.26
C LEU A 207 16.13 -1.90 19.77
N ALA A 208 16.66 -2.85 20.54
CA ALA A 208 16.65 -2.80 21.99
C ALA A 208 17.95 -2.17 22.51
N ASP A 209 17.85 -1.04 23.21
CA ASP A 209 19.00 -0.37 23.81
C ASP A 209 18.55 0.44 25.04
N LEU A 210 19.50 0.74 25.94
CA LEU A 210 19.28 1.66 27.04
C LEU A 210 19.20 3.11 26.54
N ASN A 211 19.90 3.45 25.45
CA ASN A 211 19.76 4.74 24.80
C ASN A 211 18.60 4.72 23.80
N GLU A 212 17.39 4.88 24.34
CA GLU A 212 16.14 4.81 23.58
C GLU A 212 16.06 5.88 22.48
N ASP A 213 16.52 7.10 22.75
CA ASP A 213 16.47 8.19 21.77
C ASP A 213 17.31 7.88 20.54
N MET A 214 18.53 7.39 20.75
CA MET A 214 19.42 6.99 19.65
C MET A 214 18.88 5.76 18.91
N ALA A 215 18.29 4.78 19.62
CA ALA A 215 17.62 3.65 18.99
C ALA A 215 16.44 4.10 18.11
N ARG A 216 15.59 5.02 18.59
CA ARG A 216 14.45 5.59 17.84
C ARG A 216 14.90 6.38 16.61
N GLU A 217 15.98 7.17 16.73
CA GLU A 217 16.53 7.90 15.60
C GLU A 217 17.05 6.95 14.51
N ASN A 218 17.79 5.91 14.91
CA ASN A 218 18.27 4.88 13.99
C ASN A 218 17.11 4.10 13.36
N ALA A 219 16.10 3.68 14.13
CA ALA A 219 14.92 3.03 13.61
C ALA A 219 14.23 3.91 12.55
N SER A 220 14.11 5.21 12.79
CA SER A 220 13.53 6.16 11.83
C SER A 220 14.36 6.31 10.56
N LYS A 221 15.70 6.35 10.67
CA LYS A 221 16.62 6.38 9.52
C LYS A 221 16.50 5.10 8.69
N LEU A 222 16.56 3.94 9.34
CA LEU A 222 16.53 2.63 8.68
C LEU A 222 15.15 2.31 8.09
N ASN A 223 14.06 2.73 8.73
CA ASN A 223 12.72 2.64 8.16
C ASN A 223 12.57 3.41 6.83
N ARG A 224 13.29 4.52 6.63
CA ARG A 224 13.29 5.23 5.34
C ARG A 224 13.98 4.44 4.23
N GLU A 225 14.97 3.62 4.58
CA GLU A 225 15.75 2.82 3.64
C GLU A 225 15.08 1.47 3.32
N TYR A 226 14.68 0.72 4.36
CA TYR A 226 14.15 -0.65 4.21
C TYR A 226 12.62 -0.73 4.17
N GLY A 227 11.93 0.38 4.43
CA GLY A 227 10.46 0.48 4.46
C GLY A 227 9.90 0.76 5.85
N GLN A 228 8.82 1.54 5.91
CA GLN A 228 8.26 2.01 7.18
C GLN A 228 7.76 0.84 8.05
N GLY A 229 8.16 0.79 9.31
CA GLY A 229 7.77 -0.25 10.26
C GLY A 229 8.58 -1.55 10.14
N LYS A 230 9.70 -1.55 9.38
CA LYS A 230 10.69 -2.62 9.40
C LYS A 230 11.56 -2.61 10.66
N PHE A 231 11.75 -1.43 11.23
CA PHE A 231 12.47 -1.21 12.47
C PHE A 231 11.53 -0.67 13.54
N LEU A 232 11.57 -1.28 14.72
CA LEU A 232 10.82 -0.91 15.92
C LEU A 232 11.76 -0.47 17.03
#